data_AF-A0A2V1BGW9-F1
#
_entry.id   AF-A0A2V1BGW9-F1
#
_cell.length_a   1.000
_cell.length_b   1.000
_cell.length_c   1.000
_cell.angle_alpha   90.00
_cell.angle_beta   90.00
_cell.angle_gamma   90.00
#
_symmetry.space_group_name_H-M   'P 1'
#
loop_
_entity.id
_entity.type
_entity.pdbx_description
1 polymer ?
#
loop_
_entity_poly.entity_id
_entity_poly.type
_entity_poly.pdbx_seq_one_letter_code
_entity_poly.pdbx_strand_id
1 'polypeptide(L)'
;HETHAFDSIGRHYDQNGNYTDWWTSSTVKEFEERAECFVDQYHKYTVPGPEEKPLHVNGRLTLAENIADAGGITAAFGAWQIRRMETPNENLPGLDFFSQEQLFFVSYANSCGKSRKETAINRIYTDPHAPKWARVLGTMANSRDFKESFKCVDKEPTCELW
;
A
#
# COMPACT_ATOMS: atom_id res chain seq x y z
N HIS A 1 -9.29 -1.55 -7.10
CA HIS A 1 -10.02 -2.64 -7.79
C HIS A 1 -9.15 -3.26 -8.88
N GLU A 2 -8.48 -2.45 -9.73
CA GLU A 2 -7.57 -2.99 -10.76
C GLU A 2 -6.32 -3.72 -10.20
N THR A 3 -5.72 -3.24 -9.11
CA THR A 3 -4.54 -3.90 -8.53
C THR A 3 -4.84 -5.23 -7.83
N HIS A 4 -6.08 -5.43 -7.38
CA HIS A 4 -6.51 -6.74 -6.86
C HIS A 4 -6.50 -7.83 -7.93
N ALA A 5 -6.60 -7.47 -9.22
CA ALA A 5 -6.49 -8.44 -10.31
C ALA A 5 -5.06 -9.00 -10.46
N PHE A 6 -4.06 -8.34 -9.85
CA PHE A 6 -2.64 -8.70 -9.99
C PHE A 6 -1.95 -8.90 -8.63
N ASP A 7 -2.70 -8.94 -7.53
CA ASP A 7 -2.15 -9.25 -6.21
C ASP A 7 -1.87 -10.77 -6.06
N SER A 8 -1.42 -11.19 -4.87
CA SER A 8 -1.06 -12.59 -4.60
C SER A 8 -2.19 -13.60 -4.84
N ILE A 9 -3.45 -13.15 -4.84
CA ILE A 9 -4.63 -13.97 -5.13
C ILE A 9 -5.08 -13.74 -6.57
N GLY A 10 -5.21 -12.48 -6.99
CA GLY A 10 -5.68 -12.11 -8.31
C GLY A 10 -4.84 -12.64 -9.46
N ARG A 11 -3.52 -12.77 -9.27
CA ARG A 11 -2.60 -13.27 -10.30
C ARG A 11 -2.96 -14.67 -10.83
N HIS A 12 -3.72 -15.46 -10.10
CA HIS A 12 -4.15 -16.79 -10.53
C HIS A 12 -5.38 -16.78 -11.43
N TYR A 13 -6.00 -15.62 -11.67
CA TYR A 13 -7.18 -15.48 -12.49
C TYR A 13 -6.84 -14.82 -13.83
N ASP A 14 -7.23 -15.44 -14.93
CA ASP A 14 -7.05 -14.86 -16.27
C ASP A 14 -8.06 -13.72 -16.53
N GLN A 15 -7.97 -13.10 -17.72
CA GLN A 15 -8.87 -12.03 -18.15
C GLN A 15 -10.38 -12.40 -18.16
N ASN A 16 -10.71 -13.70 -18.13
CA ASN A 16 -12.09 -14.21 -18.09
C ASN A 16 -12.51 -14.64 -16.66
N GLY A 17 -11.62 -14.51 -15.67
CA GLY A 17 -11.85 -14.95 -14.29
C GLY A 17 -11.66 -16.46 -14.10
N ASN A 18 -10.95 -17.16 -14.99
CA ASN A 18 -10.63 -18.57 -14.78
C ASN A 18 -9.37 -18.72 -13.92
N TYR A 19 -9.40 -19.63 -12.95
CA TYR A 19 -8.21 -20.00 -12.19
C TYR A 19 -7.25 -20.81 -13.07
N THR A 20 -6.17 -20.17 -13.51
CA THR A 20 -5.14 -20.77 -14.37
C THR A 20 -3.81 -20.04 -14.17
N ASP A 21 -2.70 -20.76 -14.24
CA ASP A 21 -1.38 -20.12 -14.26
C ASP A 21 -1.09 -19.61 -15.68
N TRP A 22 -1.42 -18.33 -15.92
CA TRP A 22 -1.18 -17.64 -17.19
C TRP A 22 0.18 -16.92 -17.23
N TRP A 23 0.97 -17.01 -16.15
CA TRP A 23 2.35 -16.53 -16.07
C TRP A 23 3.36 -17.65 -16.29
N THR A 24 4.53 -17.31 -16.83
CA THR A 24 5.64 -18.24 -16.85
C THR A 24 6.16 -18.49 -15.43
N SER A 25 6.75 -19.67 -15.20
CA SER A 25 7.33 -20.02 -13.89
C SER A 25 8.40 -19.03 -13.41
N SER A 26 9.16 -18.43 -14.34
CA SER A 26 10.14 -17.38 -14.00
C SER A 26 9.47 -16.12 -13.45
N THR A 27 8.35 -15.70 -14.04
CA THR A 27 7.60 -14.51 -13.60
C THR A 27 6.94 -14.76 -12.25
N VAL A 28 6.38 -15.96 -12.03
CA VAL A 28 5.84 -16.35 -10.72
C VAL A 28 6.92 -16.28 -9.65
N LYS A 29 8.11 -16.83 -9.92
CA LYS A 29 9.22 -16.81 -8.97
C LYS A 29 9.66 -15.38 -8.61
N GLU A 30 9.86 -14.52 -9.61
CA GLU A 30 10.24 -13.11 -9.38
C GLU A 30 9.16 -12.38 -8.58
N PHE A 31 7.89 -12.62 -8.88
CA PHE A 31 6.78 -12.04 -8.12
C PHE A 31 6.80 -12.50 -6.66
N GLU A 32 6.98 -13.79 -6.40
CA GLU A 32 7.04 -14.35 -5.04
C GLU A 32 8.23 -13.78 -4.26
N GLU A 33 9.39 -13.64 -4.89
CA GLU A 33 10.58 -13.03 -4.28
C GLU A 33 10.34 -11.56 -3.89
N ARG A 34 9.69 -10.77 -4.76
CA ARG A 34 9.33 -9.37 -4.45
C ARG A 34 8.22 -9.28 -3.41
N ALA A 35 7.22 -10.16 -3.47
CA ALA A 35 6.11 -10.20 -2.54
C ALA A 35 6.58 -10.53 -1.10
N GLU A 36 7.64 -11.33 -0.94
CA GLU A 36 8.21 -11.62 0.38
C GLU A 36 8.76 -10.35 1.06
N CYS A 37 9.25 -9.36 0.29
CA CYS A 37 9.61 -8.05 0.86
C CYS A 37 8.43 -7.41 1.60
N PHE A 38 7.23 -7.45 1.00
CA PHE A 38 6.02 -6.88 1.62
C PHE A 38 5.61 -7.67 2.86
N VAL A 39 5.75 -9.00 2.84
CA VAL A 39 5.53 -9.84 4.04
C VAL A 39 6.44 -9.38 5.17
N ASP A 40 7.75 -9.25 4.91
CA ASP A 40 8.75 -8.87 5.90
C ASP A 40 8.58 -7.42 6.38
N GLN A 41 8.27 -6.51 5.47
CA GLN A 41 8.02 -5.11 5.79
C GLN A 41 6.86 -4.99 6.78
N TYR A 42 5.71 -5.59 6.46
CA TYR A 42 4.52 -5.47 7.29
C TYR A 42 4.64 -6.27 8.58
N HIS A 43 5.39 -7.38 8.60
CA HIS A 43 5.63 -8.14 9.82
C HIS A 43 6.38 -7.34 10.91
N LYS A 44 7.12 -6.28 10.54
CA LYS A 44 7.80 -5.39 11.51
C LYS A 44 6.84 -4.46 12.24
N TYR A 45 5.61 -4.27 11.74
CA TYR A 45 4.62 -3.42 12.38
C TYR A 45 3.91 -4.14 13.51
N THR A 46 3.65 -3.41 14.61
CA THR A 46 3.03 -3.98 15.80
C THR A 46 1.89 -3.12 16.33
N VAL A 47 0.87 -3.76 16.91
CA VAL A 47 -0.16 -3.09 17.71
C VAL A 47 -0.10 -3.55 19.17
N PRO A 48 -0.60 -2.75 20.13
CA PRO A 48 -0.68 -3.18 21.52
C PRO A 48 -1.63 -4.37 21.69
N GLY A 49 -1.10 -5.48 22.19
CA GLY A 49 -1.84 -6.70 22.48
C GLY A 49 -2.37 -6.79 23.90
N PRO A 50 -2.85 -7.99 24.30
CA PRO A 50 -3.11 -8.30 25.70
C PRO A 50 -1.89 -7.98 26.57
N GLU A 51 -2.11 -7.37 27.73
CA GLU A 51 -1.04 -6.96 28.66
C GLU A 51 0.02 -6.00 28.05
N GLU A 52 -0.35 -5.24 27.00
CA GLU A 52 0.55 -4.31 26.28
C GLU A 52 1.73 -5.00 25.57
N LYS A 53 1.69 -6.33 25.43
CA LYS A 53 2.67 -7.06 24.62
C LYS A 53 2.43 -6.77 23.13
N PRO A 54 3.48 -6.48 22.33
CA PRO A 54 3.30 -6.17 20.93
C PRO A 54 2.77 -7.40 20.17
N LEU A 55 1.75 -7.19 19.35
CA LEU A 55 1.29 -8.15 18.34
C LEU A 55 1.74 -7.69 16.97
N HIS A 56 2.50 -8.54 16.29
CA HIS A 56 2.95 -8.28 14.93
C HIS A 56 1.78 -8.38 13.95
N VAL A 57 1.76 -7.48 12.97
CA VAL A 57 0.89 -7.63 11.80
C VAL A 57 1.31 -8.91 11.07
N ASN A 58 0.33 -9.72 10.66
CA ASN A 58 0.61 -10.88 9.85
C ASN A 58 0.81 -10.44 8.38
N GLY A 59 2.07 -10.26 7.98
CA GLY A 59 2.44 -9.81 6.64
C GLY A 59 1.94 -10.75 5.53
N ARG A 60 1.86 -12.06 5.79
CA ARG A 60 1.31 -13.03 4.82
C ARG A 60 -0.20 -12.92 4.69
N LEU A 61 -0.93 -12.80 5.80
CA LEU A 61 -2.38 -12.59 5.80
C LEU A 61 -2.77 -11.32 5.05
N THR A 62 -1.99 -10.26 5.22
CA THR A 62 -2.30 -8.93 4.67
C THR A 62 -1.69 -8.67 3.29
N LEU A 63 -0.96 -9.64 2.74
CA LEU A 63 -0.12 -9.46 1.55
C LEU A 63 -0.90 -8.92 0.35
N ALA A 64 -2.05 -9.51 0.03
CA ALA A 64 -2.85 -9.10 -1.12
C ALA A 64 -3.25 -7.62 -1.05
N GLU A 65 -3.76 -7.18 0.11
CA GLU A 65 -4.16 -5.80 0.35
C GLU A 65 -2.96 -4.83 0.37
N ASN A 66 -1.82 -5.27 0.93
CA ASN A 66 -0.60 -4.45 0.97
C ASN A 66 -0.03 -4.21 -0.44
N ILE A 67 -0.06 -5.23 -1.29
CA ILE A 67 0.33 -5.12 -2.71
C ILE A 67 -0.66 -4.22 -3.45
N ALA A 68 -1.96 -4.41 -3.21
CA ALA A 68 -3.00 -3.63 -3.85
C ALA A 68 -2.92 -2.13 -3.50
N ASP A 69 -2.59 -1.80 -2.24
CA ASP A 69 -2.35 -0.44 -1.77
C ASP A 69 -1.14 0.20 -2.45
N ALA A 70 -0.01 -0.52 -2.50
CA ALA A 70 1.22 -0.02 -3.10
C ALA A 70 1.07 0.21 -4.61
N GLY A 71 0.50 -0.77 -5.34
CA GLY A 71 0.22 -0.56 -6.77
C GLY A 71 -0.84 0.52 -7.00
N GLY A 72 -1.84 0.58 -6.12
CA GLY A 72 -2.98 1.49 -6.27
C GLY A 72 -2.56 2.95 -6.15
N ILE A 73 -1.67 3.27 -5.20
CA ILE A 73 -1.17 4.64 -5.05
C ILE A 73 -0.29 5.04 -6.24
N THR A 74 0.55 4.14 -6.75
CA THR A 74 1.44 4.41 -7.89
C THR A 74 0.62 4.69 -9.15
N ALA A 75 -0.36 3.83 -9.45
CA ALA A 75 -1.25 4.03 -10.59
C ALA A 75 -2.09 5.31 -10.46
N ALA A 76 -2.66 5.57 -9.28
CA ALA A 76 -3.46 6.76 -9.03
C ALA A 76 -2.63 8.05 -9.15
N PHE A 77 -1.38 8.05 -8.68
CA PHE A 77 -0.50 9.21 -8.78
C PHE A 77 -0.12 9.49 -10.24
N GLY A 78 0.24 8.46 -11.01
CA GLY A 78 0.51 8.59 -12.45
C GLY A 78 -0.69 9.13 -13.23
N ALA A 79 -1.90 8.59 -12.97
CA ALA A 79 -3.12 9.09 -13.59
C ALA A 79 -3.44 10.54 -13.21
N TRP A 80 -3.24 10.91 -11.93
CA TRP A 80 -3.40 12.27 -11.47
C TRP A 80 -2.39 13.23 -12.12
N GLN A 81 -1.13 12.81 -12.31
CA GLN A 81 -0.11 13.57 -13.02
C GLN A 81 -0.49 13.82 -14.48
N ILE A 82 -1.07 12.84 -15.18
CA ILE A 82 -1.58 13.03 -16.54
C ILE A 82 -2.72 14.04 -16.55
N ARG A 83 -3.74 13.82 -15.70
CA ARG A 83 -4.92 14.69 -15.64
C ARG A 83 -4.56 16.14 -15.32
N ARG A 84 -3.63 16.39 -14.40
CA ARG A 84 -3.24 17.77 -14.03
C ARG A 84 -2.50 18.50 -15.14
N MET A 85 -1.85 17.79 -16.07
CA MET A 85 -1.22 18.40 -17.24
C MET A 85 -2.27 18.90 -18.24
N GLU A 86 -3.40 18.19 -18.36
CA GLU A 86 -4.52 18.57 -19.22
C GLU A 86 -5.41 19.64 -18.58
N THR A 87 -5.68 19.51 -17.28
CA THR A 87 -6.52 20.41 -16.51
C THR A 87 -5.82 20.73 -15.18
N PRO A 88 -5.14 21.88 -15.07
CA PRO A 88 -4.47 22.28 -13.84
C PRO A 88 -5.44 22.33 -12.65
N ASN A 89 -4.99 21.86 -11.49
CA ASN A 89 -5.76 22.03 -10.25
C ASN A 89 -5.59 23.44 -9.69
N GLU A 90 -6.66 23.99 -9.15
CA GLU A 90 -6.57 25.17 -8.28
C GLU A 90 -5.88 24.80 -6.97
N ASN A 91 -5.15 25.76 -6.40
CA ASN A 91 -4.56 25.59 -5.07
C ASN A 91 -5.65 25.66 -4.00
N LEU A 92 -5.48 24.87 -2.93
CA LEU A 92 -6.42 24.86 -1.81
C LEU A 92 -6.10 26.02 -0.85
N PRO A 93 -7.04 26.97 -0.63
CA PRO A 93 -6.80 28.10 0.27
C PRO A 93 -6.42 27.64 1.67
N GLY A 94 -5.36 28.21 2.23
CA GLY A 94 -4.89 27.89 3.59
C GLY A 94 -4.01 26.62 3.69
N LEU A 95 -3.69 25.99 2.55
CA LEU A 95 -2.76 24.87 2.45
C LEU A 95 -1.59 25.17 1.49
N ASP A 96 -1.30 26.46 1.28
CA ASP A 96 -0.29 26.95 0.32
C ASP A 96 1.15 26.53 0.65
N PHE A 97 1.37 25.94 1.83
CA PHE A 97 2.64 25.36 2.26
C PHE A 97 2.86 23.92 1.77
N PHE A 98 1.85 23.28 1.18
CA PHE A 98 1.99 22.00 0.48
C PHE A 98 2.01 22.21 -1.04
N SER A 99 2.88 21.47 -1.72
CA SER A 99 2.75 21.32 -3.18
C SER A 99 1.54 20.46 -3.53
N GLN A 100 1.09 20.50 -4.79
CA GLN A 100 -0.04 19.67 -5.23
C GLN A 100 0.27 18.16 -5.12
N GLU A 101 1.53 17.77 -5.35
CA GLU A 101 2.01 16.40 -5.17
C GLU A 101 1.95 15.99 -3.70
N GLN A 102 2.38 16.87 -2.78
CA GLN A 102 2.27 16.62 -1.35
C GLN A 102 0.80 16.51 -0.92
N LEU A 103 -0.09 17.36 -1.45
CA LEU A 103 -1.53 17.29 -1.18
C LEU A 103 -2.16 15.97 -1.66
N PHE A 104 -1.70 15.41 -2.78
CA PHE A 104 -2.14 14.08 -3.23
C PHE A 104 -1.89 13.03 -2.14
N PHE A 105 -0.66 12.93 -1.62
CA PHE A 105 -0.33 11.95 -0.59
C PHE A 105 -0.95 12.28 0.78
N VAL A 106 -1.07 13.55 1.14
CA VAL A 106 -1.82 13.98 2.34
C VAL A 106 -3.27 13.52 2.25
N SER A 107 -3.90 13.64 1.07
CA SER A 107 -5.28 13.19 0.88
C SER A 107 -5.43 11.67 1.09
N TYR A 108 -4.47 10.87 0.61
CA TYR A 108 -4.43 9.43 0.86
C TYR A 108 -4.27 9.10 2.34
N ALA A 109 -3.33 9.78 3.01
CA ALA A 109 -3.05 9.58 4.44
C ALA A 109 -4.18 10.04 5.37
N ASN A 110 -5.09 10.90 4.89
CA ASN A 110 -6.16 11.47 5.70
C ASN A 110 -7.27 10.45 6.07
N SER A 111 -7.15 9.19 5.63
CA SER A 111 -8.00 8.08 6.11
C SER A 111 -7.65 7.68 7.56
N CYS A 112 -7.95 8.55 8.50
CA CYS A 112 -7.75 8.31 9.92
C CYS A 112 -8.91 7.49 10.53
N GLY A 113 -8.58 6.64 11.49
CA GLY A 113 -9.59 5.91 12.26
C GLY A 113 -8.96 5.25 13.47
N LYS A 114 -9.65 5.30 14.61
CA LYS A 114 -9.26 4.58 15.82
C LYS A 114 -10.20 3.39 16.01
N SER A 115 -9.63 2.28 16.46
CA SER A 115 -10.40 1.09 16.86
C SER A 115 -10.24 0.90 18.36
N ARG A 116 -11.24 0.28 19.00
CA ARG A 116 -11.10 -0.20 20.38
C ARG A 116 -10.01 -1.27 20.43
N LYS A 117 -9.35 -1.42 21.59
CA LYS A 117 -8.22 -2.34 21.75
C LYS A 117 -8.59 -3.78 21.39
N GLU A 118 -9.74 -4.25 21.86
CA GLU A 118 -10.24 -5.61 21.61
C GLU A 118 -10.52 -5.83 20.13
N THR A 119 -11.08 -4.83 19.45
CA THR A 119 -11.30 -4.87 18.00
C THR A 119 -9.99 -4.86 17.23
N ALA A 120 -9.00 -4.05 17.65
CA ALA A 120 -7.70 -4.02 17.01
C ALA A 120 -6.97 -5.37 17.15
N ILE A 121 -7.00 -5.97 18.34
CA ILE A 121 -6.44 -7.31 18.58
C ILE A 121 -7.15 -8.36 17.72
N ASN A 122 -8.48 -8.37 17.67
CA ASN A 122 -9.22 -9.33 16.84
C ASN A 122 -8.84 -9.22 15.36
N ARG A 123 -8.77 -7.99 14.83
CA ARG A 123 -8.45 -7.73 13.42
C ARG A 123 -7.05 -8.19 13.03
N ILE A 124 -6.07 -8.17 13.93
CA ILE A 124 -4.73 -8.72 13.64
C ILE A 124 -4.77 -10.17 13.19
N TYR A 125 -5.78 -10.94 13.63
CA TYR A 125 -5.92 -12.36 13.29
C TYR A 125 -6.92 -12.63 12.17
N THR A 126 -7.82 -11.69 11.85
CA THR A 126 -9.00 -11.95 11.00
C THR A 126 -9.14 -11.02 9.81
N ASP A 127 -8.61 -9.80 9.88
CA ASP A 127 -8.77 -8.79 8.83
C ASP A 127 -7.64 -8.96 7.80
N PRO A 128 -7.94 -9.15 6.51
CA PRO A 128 -6.91 -9.19 5.47
C PRO A 128 -6.27 -7.81 5.24
N HIS A 129 -6.81 -6.74 5.81
CA HIS A 129 -6.18 -5.43 5.73
C HIS A 129 -5.26 -5.19 6.93
N ALA A 130 -4.06 -4.68 6.65
CA ALA A 130 -3.21 -4.15 7.71
C ALA A 130 -3.92 -3.00 8.47
N PRO A 131 -3.56 -2.74 9.74
CA PRO A 131 -4.08 -1.58 10.47
C PRO A 131 -3.91 -0.29 9.67
N LYS A 132 -4.90 0.62 9.72
CA LYS A 132 -4.93 1.84 8.88
C LYS A 132 -3.62 2.63 8.88
N TRP A 133 -3.00 2.82 10.03
CA TRP A 133 -1.73 3.54 10.14
C TRP A 133 -0.58 2.78 9.45
N ALA A 134 -0.58 1.45 9.52
CA ALA A 134 0.43 0.61 8.88
C ALA A 134 0.25 0.60 7.36
N ARG A 135 -1.00 0.66 6.86
CA ARG A 135 -1.28 0.88 5.43
C ARG A 135 -0.67 2.19 4.95
N VAL A 136 -0.91 3.29 5.66
CA VAL A 136 -0.31 4.58 5.30
C VAL A 136 1.23 4.51 5.32
N LEU A 137 1.83 4.03 6.42
CA LEU A 137 3.29 3.99 6.53
C LEU A 137 3.95 3.05 5.51
N GLY A 138 3.42 1.84 5.34
CA GLY A 138 3.94 0.86 4.38
C GLY A 138 3.85 1.37 2.95
N THR A 139 2.68 1.87 2.53
CA THR A 139 2.47 2.40 1.19
C THR A 139 3.36 3.60 0.89
N MET A 140 3.51 4.55 1.83
CA MET A 140 4.42 5.69 1.63
C MET A 140 5.90 5.28 1.61
N ALA A 141 6.29 4.26 2.40
CA ALA A 141 7.65 3.72 2.38
C ALA A 141 8.00 3.01 1.05
N ASN A 142 6.99 2.51 0.34
CA ASN A 142 7.15 1.84 -0.95
C ASN A 142 7.03 2.80 -2.15
N SER A 143 6.50 4.02 -1.94
CA SER A 143 6.32 4.99 -3.03
C SER A 143 7.54 5.90 -3.19
N ARG A 144 8.26 5.73 -4.30
CA ARG A 144 9.31 6.67 -4.71
C ARG A 144 8.75 8.08 -4.92
N ASP A 145 7.59 8.19 -5.55
CA ASP A 145 6.90 9.46 -5.80
C ASP A 145 6.62 10.24 -4.51
N PHE A 146 6.17 9.55 -3.45
CA PHE A 146 6.01 10.15 -2.13
C PHE A 146 7.35 10.66 -1.60
N LYS A 147 8.38 9.81 -1.63
CA LYS A 147 9.72 10.15 -1.11
C LYS A 147 10.32 11.35 -1.85
N GLU A 148 10.10 11.46 -3.16
CA GLU A 148 10.53 12.61 -3.96
C GLU A 148 9.72 13.86 -3.63
N SER A 149 8.39 13.74 -3.54
CA SER A 149 7.47 14.86 -3.23
C SER A 149 7.75 15.50 -1.86
N PHE A 150 8.14 14.69 -0.88
CA PHE A 150 8.51 15.15 0.47
C PHE A 150 10.01 15.34 0.67
N LYS A 151 10.81 15.15 -0.38
CA LYS A 151 12.28 15.29 -0.35
C LYS A 151 12.92 14.46 0.76
N CYS A 152 12.45 13.23 0.95
CA CYS A 152 13.07 12.27 1.86
C CYS A 152 14.54 12.06 1.50
N VAL A 153 15.36 11.80 2.53
CA VAL A 153 16.81 11.56 2.37
C VAL A 153 17.02 10.36 1.46
N ASP A 154 16.42 9.24 1.82
CA ASP A 154 16.33 8.03 1.01
C ASP A 154 15.09 8.10 0.11
N LYS A 155 15.28 7.79 -1.18
CA LYS A 155 14.25 7.81 -2.22
C LYS A 155 13.97 6.41 -2.79
N GLU A 156 14.79 5.42 -2.44
CA GLU A 156 14.61 4.05 -2.91
C GLU A 156 13.37 3.44 -2.25
N PRO A 157 12.44 2.82 -3.00
CA PRO A 157 11.33 2.06 -2.41
C PRO A 157 11.81 1.02 -1.39
N THR A 158 11.09 0.86 -0.29
CA THR A 158 11.39 -0.23 0.65
C THR A 158 11.07 -1.59 0.03
N CYS A 159 9.91 -1.70 -0.63
CA CYS A 159 9.53 -2.83 -1.45
C CYS A 159 8.90 -2.33 -2.75
N GLU A 160 9.15 -3.02 -3.86
CA GLU A 160 8.63 -2.68 -5.18
C GLU A 160 8.27 -3.97 -5.91
N LEU A 161 7.08 -3.99 -6.51
CA LEU A 161 6.57 -5.13 -7.28
C LEU A 161 6.59 -4.84 -8.77
N TRP A 162 6.07 -3.68 -9.15
CA TRP A 162 5.92 -3.19 -10.52
C TRP A 162 6.96 -2.12 -10.83
#